data_AF-A0A3D1ZAY3-F1
#
_entry.id   AF-A0A3D1ZAY3-F1
#
_cell.length_a   1.000
_cell.length_b   1.000
_cell.length_c   1.000
_cell.angle_alpha   90.00
_cell.angle_beta   90.00
_cell.angle_gamma   90.00
#
_symmetry.space_group_name_H-M   'P 1'
#
loop_
_entity.id
_entity.type
_entity.pdbx_description
1 polymer ?
#
loop_
_entity_poly.entity_id
_entity_poly.type
_entity_poly.pdbx_seq_one_letter_code
_entity_poly.pdbx_strand_id
1 'polypeptide(L)'
;MNSDQNTVEELEQAAKNKAEQYNFNKLQKRIRRNTGQAIADFNMIEGGDRIMVCLSGGKDSFTMLEILMSLQKSAPVNFELVAVNLDQKQPGFPDHILPAYLESLGIEYKIVEEDTYSIVQDKIPEGKTTCSLCSRLRRGILYRTANEIGATKIALGHHRDDILETLFLNMFHGGKMKAMPPKLVSDNGEHVVIRPLAYCREKDIIKFSSMRDYPIIPCNLCGSQPNLQRQNIKQMLNEWDKRFPGRIETMFKAVQNVVPSHLADHNLFDFKSIDRDSGVINGGDIGFDKEALPENSVSSEDAIEFDPSLQLDVTNI
;
A
#
# COMPACT_ATOMS: atom_id res chain seq x y z
N MET A 1 44.80 16.07 25.09
CA MET A 1 44.19 14.72 25.06
C MET A 1 42.68 14.73 24.83
N ASN A 2 41.93 15.83 25.07
CA ASN A 2 40.48 15.91 24.79
C ASN A 2 40.09 16.41 23.37
N SER A 3 41.03 16.95 22.57
CA SER A 3 40.72 17.43 21.20
C SER A 3 40.48 16.30 20.21
N ASP A 4 41.22 15.20 20.35
CA ASP A 4 41.27 14.16 19.34
C ASP A 4 40.07 13.21 19.46
N GLN A 5 39.49 13.05 20.67
CA GLN A 5 38.26 12.27 20.89
C GLN A 5 37.01 12.98 20.32
N ASN A 6 36.87 14.30 20.51
CA ASN A 6 35.77 15.07 19.91
C ASN A 6 35.79 15.01 18.38
N THR A 7 36.97 15.00 17.77
CA THR A 7 37.12 14.98 16.31
C THR A 7 36.71 13.64 15.71
N VAL A 8 36.95 12.53 16.43
CA VAL A 8 36.54 11.18 16.00
C VAL A 8 35.03 11.02 16.12
N GLU A 9 34.41 11.46 17.23
CA GLU A 9 32.95 11.41 17.41
C GLU A 9 32.19 12.25 16.36
N GLU A 10 32.71 13.44 16.01
CA GLU A 10 32.13 14.29 14.96
C GLU A 10 32.19 13.63 13.57
N LEU A 11 33.30 12.97 13.25
CA LEU A 11 33.47 12.25 11.99
C LEU A 11 32.57 11.01 11.90
N GLU A 12 32.43 10.26 13.00
CA GLU A 12 31.52 9.12 13.10
C GLU A 12 30.05 9.55 12.95
N GLN A 13 29.64 10.64 13.61
CA GLN A 13 28.29 11.18 13.48
C GLN A 13 28.02 11.69 12.06
N ALA A 14 28.99 12.36 11.43
CA ALA A 14 28.87 12.80 10.05
C ALA A 14 28.77 11.63 9.06
N ALA A 15 29.52 10.55 9.27
CA ALA A 15 29.44 9.33 8.46
C ALA A 15 28.07 8.65 8.62
N LYS A 16 27.56 8.56 9.85
CA LYS A 16 26.23 8.01 10.15
C LYS A 16 25.12 8.80 9.48
N ASN A 17 25.15 10.14 9.57
CA ASN A 17 24.18 11.02 8.90
C ASN A 17 24.20 10.83 7.37
N LYS A 18 25.38 10.68 6.76
CA LYS A 18 25.51 10.42 5.32
C LYS A 18 24.92 9.06 4.93
N ALA A 19 25.17 8.01 5.71
CA ALA A 19 24.62 6.69 5.48
C ALA A 19 23.08 6.67 5.62
N GLU A 20 22.54 7.35 6.62
CA GLU A 20 21.10 7.51 6.82
C GLU A 20 20.45 8.26 5.64
N GLN A 21 21.05 9.37 5.20
CA GLN A 21 20.57 10.12 4.03
C GLN A 21 20.61 9.28 2.74
N TYR A 22 21.68 8.50 2.53
CA TYR A 22 21.80 7.60 1.39
C TYR A 22 20.69 6.54 1.40
N ASN A 23 20.48 5.89 2.56
CA ASN A 23 19.44 4.90 2.74
C ASN A 23 18.04 5.48 2.53
N PHE A 24 17.78 6.68 3.03
CA PHE A 24 16.54 7.40 2.81
C PHE A 24 16.31 7.69 1.32
N ASN A 25 17.30 8.24 0.62
CA ASN A 25 17.21 8.54 -0.81
C ASN A 25 16.94 7.28 -1.64
N LYS A 26 17.59 6.16 -1.31
CA LYS A 26 17.38 4.86 -1.96
C LYS A 26 15.97 4.33 -1.73
N LEU A 27 15.46 4.44 -0.50
CA LEU A 27 14.10 4.04 -0.14
C LEU A 27 13.04 4.91 -0.84
N GLN A 28 13.21 6.23 -0.83
CA GLN A 28 12.30 7.16 -1.49
C GLN A 28 12.25 6.90 -3.01
N LYS A 29 13.40 6.71 -3.65
CA LYS A 29 13.48 6.36 -5.08
C LYS A 29 12.73 5.06 -5.38
N ARG A 30 12.84 4.05 -4.51
CA ARG A 30 12.16 2.76 -4.66
C ARG A 30 10.65 2.89 -4.55
N ILE A 31 10.14 3.57 -3.52
CA ILE A 31 8.70 3.80 -3.34
C ILE A 31 8.17 4.60 -4.54
N ARG A 32 8.83 5.71 -4.89
CA ARG A 32 8.45 6.53 -6.06
C ARG A 32 8.43 5.73 -7.36
N ARG A 33 9.42 4.86 -7.60
CA ARG A 33 9.47 3.98 -8.78
C ARG A 33 8.29 3.01 -8.80
N ASN A 34 8.03 2.32 -7.69
CA ASN A 34 6.93 1.37 -7.59
C ASN A 34 5.57 2.04 -7.77
N THR A 35 5.38 3.22 -7.18
CA THR A 35 4.16 4.02 -7.37
C THR A 35 4.00 4.49 -8.81
N GLY A 36 5.06 5.01 -9.43
CA GLY A 36 5.04 5.42 -10.84
C GLY A 36 4.71 4.25 -11.78
N GLN A 37 5.31 3.07 -11.54
CA GLN A 37 5.01 1.86 -12.32
C GLN A 37 3.55 1.43 -12.15
N ALA A 38 3.01 1.42 -10.92
CA ALA A 38 1.60 1.09 -10.70
C ALA A 38 0.67 2.10 -11.40
N ILE A 39 0.98 3.39 -11.34
CA ILE A 39 0.21 4.41 -12.04
C ILE A 39 0.21 4.16 -13.55
N ALA A 40 1.37 3.82 -14.14
CA ALA A 40 1.51 3.53 -15.55
C ALA A 40 0.78 2.24 -15.98
N ASP A 41 1.05 1.11 -15.32
CA ASP A 41 0.50 -0.20 -15.67
C ASP A 41 -1.04 -0.23 -15.63
N PHE A 42 -1.63 0.51 -14.69
CA PHE A 42 -3.08 0.55 -14.50
C PHE A 42 -3.72 1.84 -15.03
N ASN A 43 -2.97 2.70 -15.73
CA ASN A 43 -3.41 4.00 -16.24
C ASN A 43 -4.20 4.79 -15.18
N MET A 44 -3.64 4.99 -13.99
CA MET A 44 -4.37 5.54 -12.83
C MET A 44 -4.59 7.05 -12.91
N ILE A 45 -3.70 7.78 -13.58
CA ILE A 45 -3.68 9.25 -13.63
C ILE A 45 -3.54 9.69 -15.08
N GLU A 46 -4.45 10.55 -15.51
CA GLU A 46 -4.54 11.10 -16.85
C GLU A 46 -4.45 12.63 -16.81
N GLY A 47 -4.16 13.26 -17.95
CA GLY A 47 -4.10 14.72 -18.05
C GLY A 47 -5.46 15.36 -17.74
N GLY A 48 -5.47 16.36 -16.86
CA GLY A 48 -6.67 17.05 -16.40
C GLY A 48 -7.37 16.38 -15.22
N ASP A 49 -6.83 15.28 -14.68
CA ASP A 49 -7.41 14.66 -13.49
C ASP A 49 -7.34 15.57 -12.27
N ARG A 50 -8.42 15.56 -11.49
CA ARG A 50 -8.46 16.12 -10.14
C ARG A 50 -8.57 14.97 -9.15
N ILE A 51 -7.49 14.73 -8.40
CA ILE A 51 -7.35 13.53 -7.58
C ILE A 51 -7.63 13.86 -6.12
N MET A 52 -8.69 13.28 -5.58
CA MET A 52 -8.97 13.29 -4.15
C MET A 52 -8.09 12.26 -3.44
N VAL A 53 -7.11 12.74 -2.66
CA VAL A 53 -6.18 11.91 -1.89
C VAL A 53 -6.74 11.69 -0.49
N CYS A 54 -7.26 10.49 -0.22
CA CYS A 54 -7.89 10.19 1.07
C CYS A 54 -6.85 9.95 2.17
N LEU A 55 -6.85 10.80 3.19
CA LEU A 55 -5.97 10.70 4.35
C LEU A 55 -6.69 10.13 5.57
N SER A 56 -6.15 9.03 6.10
CA SER A 56 -6.62 8.42 7.36
C SER A 56 -5.84 8.90 8.58
N GLY A 57 -4.73 9.65 8.40
CA GLY A 57 -3.76 9.94 9.44
C GLY A 57 -2.78 8.79 9.70
N GLY A 58 -2.81 7.73 8.88
CA GLY A 58 -1.88 6.60 8.96
C GLY A 58 -0.69 6.73 8.00
N LYS A 59 0.35 5.94 8.29
CA LYS A 59 1.63 5.87 7.56
C LYS A 59 1.48 5.75 6.03
N ASP A 60 0.52 4.94 5.60
CA ASP A 60 0.32 4.63 4.18
C ASP A 60 -0.28 5.82 3.44
N SER A 61 -1.22 6.52 4.08
CA SER A 61 -1.88 7.68 3.49
C SER A 61 -0.95 8.89 3.38
N PHE A 62 -0.10 9.13 4.39
CA PHE A 62 0.95 10.16 4.32
C PHE A 62 1.97 9.85 3.23
N THR A 63 2.46 8.61 3.18
CA THR A 63 3.41 8.16 2.15
C THR A 63 2.82 8.34 0.76
N MET A 64 1.56 7.94 0.55
CA MET A 64 0.88 8.10 -0.73
C MET A 64 0.82 9.56 -1.15
N LEU A 65 0.35 10.46 -0.27
CA LEU A 65 0.25 11.88 -0.57
C LEU A 65 1.59 12.46 -0.99
N GLU A 66 2.63 12.22 -0.20
CA GLU A 66 3.94 12.78 -0.45
C GLU A 66 4.55 12.31 -1.78
N ILE A 67 4.40 11.01 -2.10
CA ILE A 67 4.89 10.45 -3.35
C ILE A 67 4.09 10.99 -4.54
N LEU A 68 2.78 11.17 -4.42
CA LEU A 68 1.96 11.79 -5.46
C LEU A 68 2.36 13.25 -5.69
N MET A 69 2.59 14.04 -4.63
CA MET A 69 3.10 15.42 -4.75
C MET A 69 4.48 15.45 -5.41
N SER A 70 5.36 14.49 -5.08
CA SER A 70 6.67 14.37 -5.72
C SER A 70 6.55 14.02 -7.21
N LEU A 71 5.63 13.14 -7.58
CA LEU A 71 5.36 12.78 -8.97
C LEU A 71 4.77 13.96 -9.75
N GLN A 72 3.81 14.70 -9.18
CA GLN A 72 3.17 15.87 -9.81
C GLN A 72 4.19 16.90 -10.30
N LYS A 73 5.27 17.13 -9.55
CA LYS A 73 6.35 18.07 -9.93
C LYS A 73 7.18 17.64 -11.15
N SER A 74 7.09 16.37 -11.55
CA SER A 74 7.95 15.76 -12.57
C SER A 74 7.20 14.96 -13.63
N ALA A 75 5.88 14.86 -13.50
CA ALA A 75 5.05 14.07 -14.39
C ALA A 75 4.91 14.74 -15.75
N PRO A 76 4.83 13.96 -16.85
CA PRO A 76 4.57 14.50 -18.19
C PRO A 76 3.11 14.94 -18.39
N VAL A 77 2.25 14.72 -17.40
CA VAL A 77 0.81 15.04 -17.41
C VAL A 77 0.47 16.00 -16.28
N ASN A 78 -0.38 16.98 -16.58
CA ASN A 78 -0.89 17.92 -15.59
C ASN A 78 -2.10 17.30 -14.87
N PHE A 79 -2.07 17.29 -13.54
CA PHE A 79 -3.18 16.85 -12.69
C PHE A 79 -3.14 17.64 -11.37
N GLU A 80 -4.28 17.70 -10.69
CA GLU A 80 -4.44 18.38 -9.40
C GLU A 80 -4.57 17.37 -8.26
N LEU A 81 -4.10 17.75 -7.07
CA LEU A 81 -4.23 16.96 -5.86
C LEU A 81 -5.01 17.76 -4.81
N VAL A 82 -6.03 17.14 -4.24
CA VAL A 82 -6.75 17.67 -3.07
C VAL A 82 -6.76 16.63 -1.97
N ALA A 83 -6.19 16.96 -0.81
CA ALA A 83 -6.16 16.05 0.32
C ALA A 83 -7.52 16.07 1.05
N VAL A 84 -8.09 14.89 1.33
CA VAL A 84 -9.38 14.81 2.02
C VAL A 84 -9.27 13.87 3.22
N ASN A 85 -9.63 14.39 4.38
CA ASN A 85 -9.80 13.60 5.59
C ASN A 85 -11.29 13.50 5.95
N LEU A 86 -11.68 12.37 6.54
CA LEU A 86 -12.99 12.16 7.14
C LEU A 86 -12.81 12.02 8.64
N ASP A 87 -13.12 13.08 9.39
CA ASP A 87 -13.29 13.06 10.84
C ASP A 87 -14.64 12.42 11.16
N GLN A 88 -14.58 11.24 11.75
CA GLN A 88 -15.75 10.43 12.08
C GLN A 88 -16.37 10.78 13.44
N LYS A 89 -15.88 11.86 14.08
CA LYS A 89 -16.22 12.30 15.45
C LYS A 89 -15.99 11.24 16.51
N GLN A 90 -14.93 10.45 16.32
CA GLN A 90 -14.51 9.50 17.32
C GLN A 90 -14.03 10.23 18.58
N PRO A 91 -14.41 9.76 19.79
CA PRO A 91 -13.84 10.25 21.04
C PRO A 91 -12.30 10.21 21.04
N GLY A 92 -11.68 11.35 21.34
CA GLY A 92 -10.22 11.47 21.42
C GLY A 92 -9.49 11.58 20.08
N PHE A 93 -10.20 11.75 18.96
CA PHE A 93 -9.56 12.03 17.67
C PHE A 93 -8.91 13.43 17.69
N PRO A 94 -7.60 13.56 17.38
CA PRO A 94 -6.91 14.83 17.38
C PRO A 94 -7.16 15.59 16.06
N ASP A 95 -8.24 16.36 16.03
CA ASP A 95 -8.72 17.13 14.88
C ASP A 95 -7.71 18.13 14.28
N HIS A 96 -6.81 18.68 15.09
CA HIS A 96 -5.82 19.70 14.67
C HIS A 96 -4.60 19.14 13.94
N ILE A 97 -4.26 17.85 14.09
CA ILE A 97 -2.98 17.30 13.59
C ILE A 97 -2.92 17.31 12.05
N LEU A 98 -3.96 16.79 11.39
CA LEU A 98 -4.00 16.72 9.93
C LEU A 98 -4.10 18.10 9.26
N PRO A 99 -4.97 19.03 9.70
CA PRO A 99 -4.98 20.40 9.19
C PRO A 99 -3.63 21.08 9.27
N ALA A 100 -2.99 21.08 10.45
CA ALA A 100 -1.69 21.73 10.63
C ALA A 100 -0.61 21.12 9.72
N TYR A 101 -0.60 19.80 9.56
CA TYR A 101 0.30 19.13 8.62
C TYR A 101 0.04 19.55 7.18
N LEU A 102 -1.22 19.56 6.73
CA LEU A 102 -1.59 19.91 5.35
C LEU A 102 -1.33 21.38 5.03
N GLU A 103 -1.59 22.28 5.98
CA GLU A 103 -1.23 23.70 5.89
C GLU A 103 0.29 23.86 5.72
N SER A 104 1.10 23.13 6.49
CA SER A 104 2.57 23.17 6.37
C SER A 104 3.08 22.71 5.00
N LEU A 105 2.32 21.87 4.29
CA LEU A 105 2.63 21.41 2.95
C LEU A 105 2.14 22.37 1.85
N GLY A 106 1.26 23.31 2.18
CA GLY A 106 0.66 24.23 1.21
C GLY A 106 -0.20 23.55 0.15
N ILE A 107 -0.80 22.39 0.45
CA ILE A 107 -1.69 21.66 -0.45
C ILE A 107 -3.16 22.05 -0.20
N GLU A 108 -3.99 22.05 -1.23
CA GLU A 108 -5.44 22.14 -1.06
C GLU A 108 -5.96 20.95 -0.25
N TYR A 109 -6.79 21.20 0.76
CA TYR A 109 -7.40 20.14 1.55
C TYR A 109 -8.83 20.45 2.00
N LYS A 110 -9.58 19.38 2.32
CA LYS A 110 -10.90 19.44 2.96
C LYS A 110 -10.98 18.43 4.11
N ILE A 111 -11.35 18.92 5.29
CA ILE A 111 -11.73 18.07 6.43
C ILE A 111 -13.25 17.91 6.38
N VAL A 112 -13.70 16.66 6.25
CA VAL A 112 -15.12 16.32 6.26
C VAL A 112 -15.46 15.81 7.65
N GLU A 113 -16.41 16.47 8.30
CA GLU A 113 -16.83 16.14 9.67
C GLU A 113 -18.20 15.46 9.63
N GLU A 114 -18.27 14.19 10.00
CA GLU A 114 -19.50 13.40 10.01
C GLU A 114 -19.49 12.41 11.17
N ASP A 115 -20.51 12.43 12.03
CA ASP A 115 -20.60 11.49 13.16
C ASP A 115 -21.07 10.10 12.72
N THR A 116 -20.17 9.39 12.04
CA THR A 116 -20.37 7.98 11.71
C THR A 116 -20.05 7.06 12.88
N TYR A 117 -19.28 7.52 13.87
CA TYR A 117 -18.94 6.74 15.05
C TYR A 117 -20.20 6.37 15.84
N SER A 118 -21.02 7.36 16.21
CA SER A 118 -22.26 7.12 16.97
C SER A 118 -23.23 6.22 16.21
N ILE A 119 -23.35 6.40 14.88
CA ILE A 119 -24.20 5.53 14.03
C ILE A 119 -23.73 4.07 14.07
N VAL A 120 -22.42 3.84 14.04
CA VAL A 120 -21.85 2.48 14.08
C VAL A 120 -22.07 1.85 15.45
N GLN A 121 -21.85 2.58 16.54
CA GLN A 121 -22.04 2.10 17.91
C GLN A 121 -23.52 1.80 18.22
N ASP A 122 -24.44 2.64 17.73
CA ASP A 122 -25.89 2.43 17.92
C ASP A 122 -26.40 1.20 17.17
N LYS A 123 -25.94 1.00 15.92
CA LYS A 123 -26.49 -0.05 15.04
C LYS A 123 -25.83 -1.41 15.21
N ILE A 124 -24.66 -1.50 15.81
CA ILE A 124 -23.91 -2.76 15.92
C ILE A 124 -23.83 -3.15 17.39
N PRO A 125 -24.40 -4.31 17.77
CA PRO A 125 -24.30 -4.81 19.14
C PRO A 125 -22.85 -4.95 19.58
N GLU A 126 -22.60 -4.72 20.87
CA GLU A 126 -21.30 -4.89 21.47
C GLU A 126 -20.74 -6.30 21.20
N GLY A 127 -19.44 -6.39 20.90
CA GLY A 127 -18.77 -7.64 20.54
C GLY A 127 -18.99 -8.12 19.09
N LYS A 128 -19.76 -7.40 18.27
CA LYS A 128 -19.87 -7.66 16.82
C LYS A 128 -18.92 -6.78 16.01
N THR A 129 -18.56 -7.26 14.82
CA THR A 129 -17.62 -6.59 13.92
C THR A 129 -18.22 -5.29 13.34
N THR A 130 -17.58 -4.17 13.64
CA THR A 130 -18.02 -2.83 13.19
C THR A 130 -17.53 -2.44 11.79
N CYS A 131 -16.46 -3.09 11.31
CA CYS A 131 -15.74 -2.72 10.08
C CYS A 131 -16.62 -2.69 8.82
N SER A 132 -17.62 -3.57 8.71
CA SER A 132 -18.48 -3.63 7.52
C SER A 132 -19.31 -2.34 7.35
N LEU A 133 -20.01 -1.92 8.42
CA LEU A 133 -20.83 -0.71 8.39
C LEU A 133 -19.97 0.55 8.33
N CYS A 134 -18.90 0.62 9.14
CA CYS A 134 -17.94 1.72 9.12
C CYS A 134 -17.37 1.93 7.70
N SER A 135 -16.89 0.87 7.04
CA SER A 135 -16.35 0.96 5.68
C SER A 135 -17.39 1.43 4.66
N ARG A 136 -18.64 0.99 4.78
CA ARG A 136 -19.74 1.42 3.90
C ARG A 136 -20.08 2.89 4.06
N LEU A 137 -20.20 3.38 5.30
CA LEU A 137 -20.50 4.78 5.59
C LEU A 137 -19.37 5.69 5.10
N ARG A 138 -18.11 5.36 5.42
CA ARG A 138 -16.93 6.10 4.96
C ARG A 138 -16.89 6.20 3.44
N ARG A 139 -17.15 5.10 2.73
CA ARG A 139 -17.14 5.10 1.26
C ARG A 139 -18.22 6.01 0.68
N GLY A 140 -19.44 5.95 1.22
CA GLY A 140 -20.54 6.81 0.77
C GLY A 140 -20.21 8.29 0.95
N ILE A 141 -19.65 8.66 2.11
CA ILE A 141 -19.24 10.05 2.38
C ILE A 141 -18.12 10.48 1.44
N LEU A 142 -17.07 9.66 1.28
CA LEU A 142 -15.96 9.99 0.38
C LEU A 142 -16.43 10.18 -1.07
N TYR A 143 -17.36 9.35 -1.56
CA TYR A 143 -17.87 9.49 -2.93
C TYR A 143 -18.71 10.75 -3.09
N ARG A 144 -19.53 11.09 -2.09
CA ARG A 144 -20.26 12.37 -2.08
C ARG A 144 -19.29 13.55 -2.09
N THR A 145 -18.26 13.53 -1.24
CA THR A 145 -17.24 14.57 -1.20
C THR A 145 -16.49 14.69 -2.52
N ALA A 146 -16.16 13.56 -3.17
CA ALA A 146 -15.51 13.56 -4.47
C ALA A 146 -16.36 14.29 -5.52
N ASN A 147 -17.68 14.08 -5.54
CA ASN A 147 -18.61 14.83 -6.39
C ASN A 147 -18.62 16.34 -6.05
N GLU A 148 -18.75 16.70 -4.78
CA GLU A 148 -18.79 18.10 -4.33
C GLU A 148 -17.55 18.90 -4.75
N ILE A 149 -16.39 18.26 -4.75
CA ILE A 149 -15.13 18.90 -5.11
C ILE A 149 -14.76 18.67 -6.59
N GLY A 150 -15.58 17.97 -7.38
CA GLY A 150 -15.28 17.70 -8.79
C GLY A 150 -14.03 16.83 -9.00
N ALA A 151 -13.75 15.90 -8.07
CA ALA A 151 -12.66 14.95 -8.24
C ALA A 151 -13.02 13.87 -9.26
N THR A 152 -12.11 13.58 -10.20
CA THR A 152 -12.25 12.52 -11.20
C THR A 152 -11.69 11.19 -10.71
N LYS A 153 -10.72 11.24 -9.78
CA LYS A 153 -10.06 10.08 -9.18
C LYS A 153 -10.10 10.14 -7.65
N ILE A 154 -10.21 8.98 -7.01
CA ILE A 154 -10.14 8.82 -5.54
C ILE A 154 -8.95 7.92 -5.21
N ALA A 155 -7.89 8.49 -4.63
CA ALA A 155 -6.69 7.76 -4.26
C ALA A 155 -6.78 7.22 -2.82
N LEU A 156 -6.54 5.92 -2.65
CA LEU A 156 -6.51 5.24 -1.35
C LEU A 156 -5.14 4.61 -1.10
N GLY A 157 -4.61 4.75 0.13
CA GLY A 157 -3.27 4.31 0.52
C GLY A 157 -3.06 2.81 0.67
N HIS A 158 -3.83 1.97 -0.02
CA HIS A 158 -3.66 0.51 0.07
C HIS A 158 -2.41 0.08 -0.68
N HIS A 159 -1.58 -0.73 -0.02
CA HIS A 159 -0.32 -1.23 -0.58
C HIS A 159 -0.40 -2.69 -1.02
N ARG A 160 0.71 -3.24 -1.51
CA ARG A 160 0.79 -4.60 -2.06
C ARG A 160 0.32 -5.66 -1.07
N ASP A 161 0.77 -5.56 0.18
CA ASP A 161 0.42 -6.51 1.23
C ASP A 161 -1.09 -6.46 1.52
N ASP A 162 -1.75 -5.29 1.55
CA ASP A 162 -3.21 -5.19 1.71
C ASP A 162 -3.96 -5.93 0.59
N ILE A 163 -3.47 -5.83 -0.65
CA ILE A 163 -4.05 -6.49 -1.82
C ILE A 163 -3.97 -8.01 -1.67
N LEU A 164 -2.83 -8.53 -1.21
CA LEU A 164 -2.64 -9.95 -0.94
C LEU A 164 -3.44 -10.40 0.28
N GLU A 165 -3.48 -9.64 1.36
CA GLU A 165 -4.34 -9.94 2.51
C GLU A 165 -5.80 -10.10 2.07
N THR A 166 -6.28 -9.23 1.18
CA THR A 166 -7.62 -9.36 0.59
C THR A 166 -7.76 -10.60 -0.29
N LEU A 167 -6.76 -10.98 -1.07
CA LEU A 167 -6.77 -12.24 -1.83
C LEU A 167 -6.96 -13.44 -0.89
N PHE A 168 -6.15 -13.54 0.16
CA PHE A 168 -6.21 -14.66 1.10
C PHE A 168 -7.49 -14.69 1.91
N LEU A 169 -8.02 -13.52 2.32
CA LEU A 169 -9.33 -13.45 2.97
C LEU A 169 -10.43 -14.02 2.07
N ASN A 170 -10.45 -13.65 0.78
CA ASN A 170 -11.43 -14.17 -0.16
C ASN A 170 -11.21 -15.65 -0.49
N MET A 171 -9.95 -16.11 -0.56
CA MET A 171 -9.65 -17.50 -0.83
C MET A 171 -10.05 -18.41 0.34
N PHE A 172 -9.70 -18.03 1.56
CA PHE A 172 -9.94 -18.84 2.77
C PHE A 172 -11.38 -18.79 3.28
N HIS A 173 -12.06 -17.65 3.13
CA HIS A 173 -13.40 -17.46 3.71
C HIS A 173 -14.49 -17.15 2.70
N GLY A 174 -14.12 -16.70 1.50
CA GLY A 174 -15.07 -16.33 0.44
C GLY A 174 -15.17 -17.33 -0.71
N GLY A 175 -14.28 -18.34 -0.77
CA GLY A 175 -14.19 -19.30 -1.88
C GLY A 175 -13.91 -18.64 -3.23
N LYS A 176 -13.19 -17.51 -3.25
CA LYS A 176 -12.95 -16.70 -4.47
C LYS A 176 -11.49 -16.32 -4.63
N MET A 177 -10.97 -16.45 -5.84
CA MET A 177 -9.70 -15.86 -6.26
C MET A 177 -9.90 -14.36 -6.56
N LYS A 178 -10.03 -13.57 -5.49
CA LYS A 178 -10.35 -12.13 -5.59
C LYS A 178 -9.46 -11.29 -4.69
N ALA A 179 -8.53 -10.57 -5.30
CA ALA A 179 -7.72 -9.55 -4.64
C ALA A 179 -8.43 -8.18 -4.63
N MET A 180 -7.77 -7.18 -4.06
CA MET A 180 -8.20 -5.78 -4.15
C MET A 180 -7.69 -5.17 -5.47
N PRO A 181 -8.56 -4.63 -6.35
CA PRO A 181 -8.14 -4.12 -7.65
C PRO A 181 -7.31 -2.83 -7.52
N PRO A 182 -6.20 -2.68 -8.25
CA PRO A 182 -5.41 -1.44 -8.24
C PRO A 182 -6.18 -0.20 -8.74
N LYS A 183 -7.11 -0.41 -9.69
CA LYS A 183 -8.01 0.61 -10.23
C LYS A 183 -9.43 0.01 -10.35
N LEU A 184 -10.46 0.75 -9.96
CA LEU A 184 -11.85 0.30 -9.99
C LEU A 184 -12.79 1.49 -10.23
N VAL A 185 -13.82 1.30 -11.06
CA VAL A 185 -14.91 2.27 -11.20
C VAL A 185 -15.95 2.03 -10.10
N SER A 186 -16.47 3.10 -9.49
CA SER A 186 -17.57 3.01 -8.53
C SER A 186 -18.81 2.38 -9.15
N ASP A 187 -19.67 1.77 -8.32
CA ASP A 187 -20.85 1.04 -8.81
C ASP A 187 -21.83 1.92 -9.60
N ASN A 188 -21.83 3.24 -9.34
CA ASN A 188 -22.64 4.23 -10.07
C ASN A 188 -21.94 4.83 -11.30
N GLY A 189 -20.70 4.43 -11.61
CA GLY A 189 -19.94 4.90 -12.77
C GLY A 189 -19.31 6.29 -12.64
N GLU A 190 -19.54 7.01 -11.54
CA GLU A 190 -19.16 8.42 -11.40
C GLU A 190 -17.68 8.62 -11.02
N HIS A 191 -17.07 7.66 -10.31
CA HIS A 191 -15.75 7.83 -9.71
C HIS A 191 -14.81 6.68 -10.08
N VAL A 192 -13.52 7.01 -10.24
CA VAL A 192 -12.48 5.99 -10.38
C VAL A 192 -11.63 5.95 -9.11
N VAL A 193 -11.67 4.83 -8.40
CA VAL A 193 -10.81 4.57 -7.25
C VAL A 193 -9.47 4.01 -7.72
N ILE A 194 -8.38 4.60 -7.23
CA ILE A 194 -7.01 4.20 -7.55
C ILE A 194 -6.22 3.87 -6.27
N ARG A 195 -5.23 2.97 -6.39
CA ARG A 195 -4.33 2.54 -5.31
C ARG A 195 -2.88 2.69 -5.74
N PRO A 196 -2.33 3.91 -5.70
CA PRO A 196 -0.99 4.20 -6.23
C PRO A 196 0.12 3.39 -5.55
N LEU A 197 -0.11 2.94 -4.30
CA LEU A 197 0.85 2.12 -3.56
C LEU A 197 0.75 0.61 -3.86
N ALA A 198 -0.01 0.18 -4.88
CA ALA A 198 -0.27 -1.24 -5.18
C ALA A 198 1.00 -2.11 -5.31
N TYR A 199 2.13 -1.52 -5.72
CA TYR A 199 3.42 -2.22 -5.82
C TYR A 199 4.36 -1.90 -4.66
N CYS A 200 3.99 -1.09 -3.68
CA CYS A 200 4.83 -0.77 -2.53
C CYS A 200 4.71 -1.84 -1.44
N ARG A 201 5.82 -2.15 -0.77
CA ARG A 201 5.86 -3.08 0.37
C ARG A 201 5.48 -2.33 1.64
N GLU A 202 4.74 -2.97 2.54
CA GLU A 202 4.44 -2.34 3.83
C GLU A 202 5.71 -2.01 4.63
N LYS A 203 6.70 -2.90 4.64
CA LYS A 203 7.97 -2.68 5.36
C LYS A 203 8.73 -1.43 4.89
N ASP A 204 8.65 -1.14 3.59
CA ASP A 204 9.28 0.05 3.01
C ASP A 204 8.52 1.31 3.44
N ILE A 205 7.18 1.26 3.45
CA ILE A 205 6.31 2.35 3.90
C ILE A 205 6.52 2.65 5.40
N ILE A 206 6.60 1.61 6.24
CA ILE A 206 6.89 1.76 7.68
C ILE A 206 8.20 2.50 7.88
N LYS A 207 9.28 2.00 7.25
CA LYS A 207 10.62 2.61 7.37
C LYS A 207 10.62 4.05 6.86
N PHE A 208 9.95 4.31 5.74
CA PHE A 208 9.84 5.64 5.16
C PHE A 208 9.08 6.60 6.08
N SER A 209 7.94 6.17 6.62
CA SER A 209 7.15 6.92 7.58
C SER A 209 7.92 7.26 8.85
N SER A 210 8.74 6.33 9.37
CA SER A 210 9.59 6.59 10.53
C SER A 210 10.70 7.60 10.22
N MET A 211 11.33 7.51 9.05
CA MET A 211 12.35 8.47 8.62
C MET A 211 11.79 9.86 8.34
N ARG A 212 10.52 9.95 7.94
CA ARG A 212 9.81 11.20 7.70
C ARG A 212 9.19 11.82 8.95
N ASP A 213 9.17 11.07 10.05
CA ASP A 213 8.55 11.47 11.31
C ASP A 213 7.11 11.99 11.12
N TYR A 214 6.30 11.24 10.36
CA TYR A 214 4.92 11.65 10.11
C TYR A 214 4.12 11.73 11.42
N PRO A 215 3.22 12.73 11.56
CA PRO A 215 2.37 12.86 12.74
C PRO A 215 1.22 11.84 12.67
N ILE A 216 1.54 10.57 12.97
CA ILE A 216 0.60 9.46 12.88
C ILE A 216 -0.54 9.63 13.90
N ILE A 217 -1.77 9.59 13.40
CA ILE A 217 -2.97 9.59 14.25
C ILE A 217 -3.37 8.14 14.53
N PRO A 218 -3.39 7.70 15.80
CA PRO A 218 -3.85 6.37 16.15
C PRO A 218 -5.36 6.27 15.90
N CYS A 219 -5.78 5.29 15.09
CA CYS A 219 -7.19 5.01 14.88
C CYS A 219 -7.68 4.03 15.94
N ASN A 220 -8.38 4.55 16.95
CA ASN A 220 -8.97 3.74 18.02
C ASN A 220 -10.42 3.33 17.72
N LEU A 221 -10.99 3.69 16.56
CA LEU A 221 -12.42 3.56 16.23
C LEU A 221 -12.89 2.12 16.35
N CYS A 222 -12.03 1.20 15.98
CA CYS A 222 -12.30 -0.23 16.00
C CYS A 222 -11.90 -0.88 17.32
N GLY A 223 -11.56 -0.10 18.35
CA GLY A 223 -11.33 -0.52 19.74
C GLY A 223 -10.76 -1.92 19.82
N SER A 224 -9.58 -2.17 19.22
CA SER A 224 -8.92 -3.48 19.27
C SER A 224 -9.84 -4.68 19.07
N GLN A 225 -10.89 -4.60 18.24
CA GLN A 225 -11.54 -5.81 17.76
C GLN A 225 -10.61 -6.35 16.67
N PRO A 226 -9.82 -7.40 16.96
CA PRO A 226 -9.06 -8.02 15.93
C PRO A 226 -10.09 -8.52 14.92
N ASN A 227 -10.00 -8.02 13.70
CA ASN A 227 -10.48 -8.81 12.59
C ASN A 227 -9.49 -9.99 12.54
N LEU A 228 -9.67 -10.97 13.44
CA LEU A 228 -8.72 -12.04 13.75
C LEU A 228 -8.20 -12.65 12.45
N GLN A 229 -9.09 -12.80 11.48
CA GLN A 229 -8.77 -13.28 10.14
C GLN A 229 -7.73 -12.42 9.40
N ARG A 230 -7.89 -11.09 9.33
CA ARG A 230 -6.93 -10.21 8.65
C ARG A 230 -5.59 -10.19 9.38
N GLN A 231 -5.60 -10.11 10.71
CA GLN A 231 -4.37 -10.14 11.50
C GLN A 231 -3.63 -11.48 11.35
N ASN A 232 -4.35 -12.60 11.38
CA ASN A 232 -3.78 -13.93 11.16
C ASN A 232 -3.18 -14.06 9.76
N ILE A 233 -3.85 -13.56 8.72
CA ILE A 233 -3.34 -13.57 7.35
C ILE A 233 -2.09 -12.68 7.25
N LYS A 234 -2.11 -11.49 7.84
CA LYS A 234 -0.94 -10.61 7.88
C LYS A 234 0.25 -11.27 8.56
N GLN A 235 0.02 -11.95 9.69
CA GLN A 235 1.05 -12.72 10.38
C GLN A 235 1.60 -13.83 9.49
N MET A 236 0.73 -14.62 8.84
CA MET A 236 1.12 -15.68 7.91
C MET A 236 1.98 -15.14 6.75
N LEU A 237 1.58 -14.03 6.13
CA LEU A 237 2.33 -13.39 5.05
C LEU A 237 3.71 -12.92 5.53
N ASN A 238 3.78 -12.29 6.70
CA ASN A 238 5.04 -11.85 7.30
C ASN A 238 5.97 -13.03 7.64
N GLU A 239 5.43 -14.14 8.14
CA GLU A 239 6.20 -15.35 8.41
C GLU A 239 6.76 -15.98 7.12
N TRP A 240 5.98 -15.97 6.04
CA TRP A 240 6.44 -16.43 4.74
C TRP A 240 7.52 -15.55 4.12
N ASP A 241 7.39 -14.22 4.22
CA ASP A 241 8.44 -13.30 3.73
C ASP A 241 9.75 -13.46 4.53
N LYS A 242 9.66 -13.70 5.84
CA LYS A 242 10.83 -13.97 6.68
C LYS A 242 11.53 -15.28 6.31
N ARG A 243 10.76 -16.35 6.07
CA ARG A 243 11.31 -17.67 5.72
C ARG A 243 11.81 -17.73 4.28
N PHE A 244 11.18 -16.97 3.39
CA PHE A 244 11.46 -16.95 1.95
C PHE A 244 11.43 -15.50 1.45
N PRO A 245 12.54 -14.74 1.59
CA PRO A 245 12.60 -13.36 1.12
C PRO A 245 12.19 -13.25 -0.36
N GLY A 246 11.25 -12.36 -0.67
CA GLY A 246 10.73 -12.21 -2.03
C GLY A 246 9.41 -12.95 -2.28
N ARG A 247 8.91 -13.73 -1.31
CA ARG A 247 7.69 -14.53 -1.46
C ARG A 247 6.47 -13.67 -1.75
N ILE A 248 6.35 -12.52 -1.10
CA ILE A 248 5.25 -11.58 -1.27
C ILE A 248 5.24 -11.00 -2.70
N GLU A 249 6.40 -10.73 -3.28
CA GLU A 249 6.56 -10.32 -4.69
C GLU A 249 6.06 -11.41 -5.62
N THR A 250 6.52 -12.64 -5.43
CA THR A 250 6.15 -13.78 -6.28
C THR A 250 4.65 -14.03 -6.21
N MET A 251 4.07 -13.98 -5.02
CA MET A 251 2.62 -14.14 -4.82
C MET A 251 1.83 -13.02 -5.49
N PHE A 252 2.29 -11.77 -5.37
CA PHE A 252 1.64 -10.65 -6.05
C PHE A 252 1.76 -10.75 -7.58
N LYS A 253 2.92 -11.17 -8.10
CA LYS A 253 3.07 -11.46 -9.54
C LYS A 253 2.08 -12.52 -10.02
N ALA A 254 1.79 -13.55 -9.23
CA ALA A 254 0.78 -14.56 -9.58
C ALA A 254 -0.63 -13.97 -9.72
N VAL A 255 -0.95 -12.89 -8.99
CA VAL A 255 -2.23 -12.17 -9.16
C VAL A 255 -2.33 -11.51 -10.54
N GLN A 256 -1.20 -11.16 -11.16
CA GLN A 256 -1.13 -10.52 -12.47
C GLN A 256 -0.97 -11.51 -13.63
N ASN A 257 -0.54 -12.74 -13.33
CA ASN A 257 -0.22 -13.78 -14.31
C ASN A 257 -1.15 -14.98 -14.13
N VAL A 258 -2.41 -14.79 -14.54
CA VAL A 258 -3.46 -15.81 -14.41
C VAL A 258 -3.49 -16.68 -15.66
N VAL A 259 -3.59 -18.01 -15.48
CA VAL A 259 -3.75 -18.98 -16.56
C VAL A 259 -5.13 -19.62 -16.44
N PRO A 260 -6.17 -19.12 -17.15
CA PRO A 260 -7.57 -19.56 -16.96
C PRO A 260 -7.78 -21.07 -17.12
N SER A 261 -7.09 -21.69 -18.08
CA SER A 261 -7.13 -23.13 -18.34
C SER A 261 -6.69 -23.99 -17.15
N HIS A 262 -5.93 -23.42 -16.20
CA HIS A 262 -5.39 -24.12 -15.03
C HIS A 262 -6.17 -23.81 -13.74
N LEU A 263 -7.23 -22.98 -13.80
CA LEU A 263 -8.00 -22.55 -12.64
C LEU A 263 -9.41 -23.15 -12.54
N ALA A 264 -9.73 -24.14 -13.38
CA ALA A 264 -11.03 -24.83 -13.40
C ALA A 264 -12.27 -23.92 -13.55
N ASP A 265 -12.09 -22.68 -14.03
CA ASP A 265 -13.19 -21.74 -14.27
C ASP A 265 -13.74 -21.93 -15.68
N HIS A 266 -14.87 -22.64 -15.78
CA HIS A 266 -15.55 -22.93 -17.04
C HIS A 266 -16.19 -21.71 -17.73
N ASN A 267 -16.24 -20.55 -17.06
CA ASN A 267 -16.72 -19.31 -17.68
C ASN A 267 -15.57 -18.55 -18.35
N LEU A 268 -14.37 -18.61 -17.78
CA LEU A 268 -13.18 -17.98 -18.34
C LEU A 268 -12.44 -18.87 -19.35
N PHE A 269 -12.68 -20.18 -19.32
CA PHE A 269 -12.07 -21.13 -20.22
C PHE A 269 -13.03 -22.26 -20.61
N ASP A 270 -13.23 -22.46 -21.92
CA ASP A 270 -14.13 -23.49 -22.43
C ASP A 270 -13.46 -24.87 -22.39
N PHE A 271 -13.60 -25.55 -21.26
CA PHE A 271 -13.11 -26.93 -21.11
C PHE A 271 -13.86 -27.93 -21.99
N LYS A 272 -15.10 -27.64 -22.42
CA LYS A 272 -15.92 -28.60 -23.18
C LYS A 272 -15.49 -28.67 -24.64
N SER A 273 -14.87 -27.61 -25.16
CA SER A 273 -14.35 -27.59 -26.53
C SER A 273 -13.01 -28.31 -26.68
N ILE A 274 -12.39 -28.78 -25.60
CA ILE A 274 -11.10 -29.49 -25.68
C ILE A 274 -11.31 -30.91 -26.18
N ASP A 275 -10.58 -31.26 -27.22
CA ASP A 275 -10.50 -32.58 -27.80
C ASP A 275 -9.07 -32.93 -28.27
N ARG A 276 -8.94 -34.07 -28.96
CA ARG A 276 -7.65 -34.58 -29.46
C ARG A 276 -6.99 -33.65 -30.50
N ASP A 277 -7.77 -32.81 -31.16
CA ASP A 277 -7.35 -31.99 -32.31
C ASP A 277 -7.09 -30.53 -31.89
N SER A 278 -7.31 -30.20 -30.61
CA SER A 278 -7.19 -28.85 -30.04
C SER A 278 -5.75 -28.30 -29.97
N GLY A 279 -4.74 -29.11 -30.28
CA GLY A 279 -3.33 -28.72 -30.22
C GLY A 279 -2.81 -28.48 -28.80
N VAL A 280 -1.68 -27.79 -28.69
CA VAL A 280 -1.01 -27.50 -27.42
C VAL A 280 -1.59 -26.22 -26.81
N ILE A 281 -2.38 -26.38 -25.74
CA ILE A 281 -2.99 -25.26 -25.01
C ILE A 281 -2.07 -24.83 -23.86
N ASN A 282 -1.74 -23.53 -23.77
CA ASN A 282 -0.96 -22.93 -22.68
C ASN A 282 0.35 -23.69 -22.36
N GLY A 283 1.08 -24.12 -23.40
CA GLY A 283 2.35 -24.82 -23.24
C GLY A 283 2.25 -26.34 -23.11
N GLY A 284 1.04 -26.91 -23.04
CA GLY A 284 0.82 -28.36 -23.02
C GLY A 284 0.86 -28.96 -21.63
N ASP A 285 1.15 -30.26 -21.54
CA ASP A 285 1.30 -30.98 -20.26
C ASP A 285 2.66 -30.70 -19.60
N ILE A 286 2.97 -29.41 -19.45
CA ILE A 286 4.14 -28.90 -18.71
C ILE A 286 3.77 -28.50 -17.28
N GLY A 287 2.51 -28.71 -16.87
CA GLY A 287 2.00 -28.25 -15.57
C GLY A 287 2.69 -28.89 -14.36
N PHE A 288 3.36 -30.02 -14.55
CA PHE A 288 4.19 -30.70 -13.54
C PHE A 288 5.69 -30.62 -13.82
N ASP A 289 6.09 -30.02 -14.95
CA ASP A 289 7.49 -29.78 -15.24
C ASP A 289 8.02 -28.67 -14.33
N LYS A 290 9.34 -28.70 -14.07
CA LYS A 290 9.97 -27.59 -13.35
C LYS A 290 9.91 -26.36 -14.26
N GLU A 291 8.97 -25.46 -13.98
CA GLU A 291 9.04 -24.11 -14.51
C GLU A 291 10.41 -23.52 -14.15
N ALA A 292 11.07 -22.93 -15.14
CA ALA A 292 12.18 -22.03 -14.88
C ALA A 292 11.60 -20.83 -14.13
N LEU A 293 11.54 -20.93 -12.79
CA LEU A 293 11.20 -19.80 -11.95
C LEU A 293 12.11 -18.66 -12.41
N PRO A 294 11.55 -17.50 -12.81
CA PRO A 294 12.39 -16.38 -13.18
C PRO A 294 13.37 -16.18 -12.04
N GLU A 295 14.68 -16.24 -12.34
CA GLU A 295 15.70 -15.91 -11.34
C GLU A 295 15.24 -14.60 -10.74
N ASN A 296 14.90 -14.63 -9.45
CA ASN A 296 14.41 -13.44 -8.79
C ASN A 296 15.51 -12.41 -8.99
N SER A 297 15.29 -11.44 -9.87
CA SER A 297 15.98 -10.17 -9.83
C SER A 297 15.45 -9.44 -8.61
N VAL A 298 15.74 -9.98 -7.42
CA VAL A 298 16.33 -9.13 -6.40
C VAL A 298 17.51 -8.53 -7.14
N SER A 299 17.34 -7.34 -7.72
CA SER A 299 18.49 -6.59 -8.22
C SER A 299 19.53 -6.70 -7.12
N SER A 300 20.77 -7.04 -7.43
CA SER A 300 21.85 -7.10 -6.42
C SER A 300 21.94 -5.82 -5.58
N GLU A 301 21.33 -4.72 -6.02
CA GLU A 301 21.05 -3.52 -5.22
C GLU A 301 20.13 -3.70 -3.99
N ASP A 302 19.39 -4.81 -3.88
CA ASP A 302 18.48 -5.14 -2.77
C ASP A 302 19.09 -6.09 -1.74
N ALA A 303 20.28 -6.63 -2.02
CA ALA A 303 21.11 -7.15 -0.95
C ALA A 303 21.58 -5.95 -0.11
N ILE A 304 21.40 -6.03 1.20
CA ILE A 304 22.16 -5.18 2.11
C ILE A 304 23.61 -5.63 1.92
N GLU A 305 24.40 -4.92 1.11
CA GLU A 305 25.86 -5.04 1.18
C GLU A 305 26.24 -4.64 2.61
N PHE A 306 26.51 -5.66 3.43
CA PHE A 306 27.18 -5.49 4.70
C PHE A 306 28.58 -4.97 4.38
N ASP A 307 28.85 -3.72 4.72
CA ASP A 307 30.19 -3.14 4.66
C ASP A 307 31.04 -3.81 5.75
N PRO A 308 32.03 -4.64 5.38
CA PRO A 308 32.87 -5.35 6.35
C PRO A 308 33.70 -4.39 7.22
N SER A 309 33.85 -3.11 6.82
CA SER A 309 34.55 -2.09 7.62
C SER A 309 33.75 -1.61 8.84
N LEU A 310 32.46 -1.97 8.95
CA LEU A 310 31.58 -1.64 10.09
C LEU A 310 31.52 -2.75 11.15
N GLN A 311 32.36 -3.77 11.06
CA GLN A 311 32.45 -4.82 12.09
C GLN A 311 33.22 -4.28 13.32
N LEU A 312 32.49 -3.88 14.36
CA LEU A 312 33.06 -3.69 15.69
C LEU A 312 33.45 -5.07 16.23
N ASP A 313 34.76 -5.29 16.35
CA ASP A 313 35.36 -6.54 16.82
C ASP A 313 35.20 -6.66 18.34
N VAL A 314 34.03 -7.10 18.79
CA VAL A 314 33.73 -7.31 20.23
C VAL A 314 34.29 -8.67 20.66
N THR A 315 35.60 -8.87 20.52
CA THR A 315 36.33 -10.01 21.11
C THR A 315 37.62 -9.62 21.83
N ASN A 316 37.81 -8.34 22.17
CA ASN A 316 38.87 -7.93 23.09
C ASN A 316 38.34 -7.00 24.19
N ILE A 317 37.56 -7.58 25.12
CA ILE A 317 37.57 -7.27 26.56
C ILE A 317 37.45 -8.60 27.30
#